data_AF-A0A3N5P1M6-F1
#
_entry.id   AF-A0A3N5P1M6-F1
#
_cell.length_a   1.000
_cell.length_b   1.000
_cell.length_c   1.000
_cell.angle_alpha   90.00
_cell.angle_beta   90.00
_cell.angle_gamma   90.00
#
_symmetry.space_group_name_H-M   'P 1'
#
loop_
_entity.id
_entity.type
_entity.pdbx_description
1 polymer ?
#
loop_
_entity_poly.entity_id
_entity_poly.type
_entity_poly.pdbx_seq_one_letter_code
_entity_poly.pdbx_strand_id
1 'polypeptide(L)'
;MQAMTDNIVSTISRFLTPELIGKMASASGLDRSVTQKATAAAVPAILSGLAGLAGKPGGARQLASAVAEQPTDLLGNIASMLGGSAQMADKGGGLLSSLLGSGVSGMLASTVGRFLGIGEGPMRTLLGLLTPVIMGILGREQRAGGLDTNGLARMLTGQKEEIAAAMPAGLSRLLESSGMYEDIGASSSDRHSYEAPPRSAGVRMTSDTQTTSRGASWPYWVLPLLALGGLLWYLFPRDERAVGTLPTTQTTSVPARPVTDAPAKLTYLTTARDDWSSIGASANEYTNQEVYNTSGENLGTIRDLLIGPDGKAAAAIINVGRILGIGEKEIAVPFSAIRSEKYGDSRRLVVDATKEAVQAAPTFARRKQ
;
A
#
# COMPACT_ATOMS: atom_id res chain seq x y z
N MET A 1 -21.52 17.09 -36.03
CA MET A 1 -20.15 17.28 -35.48
C MET A 1 -20.28 17.44 -33.97
N GLN A 2 -20.45 16.33 -33.23
CA GLN A 2 -20.22 16.34 -31.79
C GLN A 2 -18.70 16.23 -31.63
N ALA A 3 -18.06 17.24 -31.06
CA ALA A 3 -16.78 17.01 -30.42
C ALA A 3 -17.05 15.92 -29.37
N MET A 4 -16.61 14.69 -29.62
CA MET A 4 -16.51 13.69 -28.56
C MET A 4 -15.67 14.36 -27.49
N THR A 5 -16.25 14.62 -26.32
CA THR A 5 -15.50 15.13 -25.18
C THR A 5 -14.43 14.08 -24.89
N ASP A 6 -13.20 14.33 -25.34
CA ASP A 6 -12.10 13.38 -25.23
C ASP A 6 -11.88 13.14 -23.73
N ASN A 7 -12.20 11.93 -23.29
CA ASN A 7 -12.15 11.54 -21.88
C ASN A 7 -10.73 11.73 -21.34
N ILE A 8 -10.58 12.33 -20.15
CA ILE A 8 -9.26 12.70 -19.62
C ILE A 8 -8.35 11.49 -19.38
N VAL A 9 -8.94 10.34 -19.01
CA VAL A 9 -8.22 9.09 -18.82
C VAL A 9 -7.68 8.59 -20.15
N SER A 10 -8.44 8.72 -21.23
CA SER A 10 -8.00 8.35 -22.58
C SER A 10 -6.88 9.28 -23.08
N THR A 11 -6.98 10.59 -22.81
CA THR A 11 -5.94 11.56 -23.16
C THR A 11 -4.65 11.24 -22.42
N ILE A 12 -4.72 10.97 -21.11
CA ILE A 12 -3.54 10.58 -20.31
C ILE A 12 -2.95 9.27 -20.82
N SER A 13 -3.78 8.28 -21.14
CA SER A 13 -3.33 6.98 -21.66
C SER A 13 -2.58 7.11 -22.99
N ARG A 14 -2.96 8.06 -23.87
CA ARG A 14 -2.23 8.33 -25.13
C ARG A 14 -0.80 8.84 -24.90
N PHE A 15 -0.54 9.54 -23.78
CA PHE A 15 0.79 10.05 -23.44
C PHE A 15 1.66 9.05 -22.66
N LEU A 16 1.06 7.99 -22.13
CA LEU A 16 1.77 6.90 -21.45
C LEU A 16 2.35 5.92 -22.46
N THR A 17 3.34 6.41 -23.22
CA THR A 17 4.03 5.61 -24.22
C THR A 17 4.82 4.46 -23.58
N PRO A 18 5.04 3.34 -24.30
CA PRO A 18 5.88 2.23 -23.83
C PRO A 18 7.29 2.67 -23.39
N GLU A 19 7.79 3.75 -23.99
CA GLU A 19 9.06 4.39 -23.61
C GLU A 19 9.00 5.05 -22.23
N LEU A 20 7.93 5.80 -21.96
CA LEU A 20 7.73 6.41 -20.64
C LEU A 20 7.52 5.34 -19.56
N ILE A 21 6.74 4.28 -19.86
CA ILE A 21 6.60 3.13 -18.96
C ILE A 21 7.96 2.47 -18.71
N GLY A 22 8.78 2.29 -19.74
CA GLY A 22 10.15 1.75 -19.60
C GLY A 22 11.02 2.59 -18.68
N LYS A 23 10.99 3.92 -18.83
CA LYS A 23 11.75 4.84 -17.97
C LYS A 23 11.27 4.82 -16.52
N MET A 24 9.95 4.76 -16.30
CA MET A 24 9.39 4.64 -14.95
C MET A 24 9.75 3.29 -14.31
N ALA A 25 9.74 2.20 -15.10
CA ALA A 25 10.17 0.88 -14.67
C ALA A 25 11.63 0.90 -14.20
N SER A 26 12.53 1.46 -15.02
CA SER A 26 13.94 1.61 -14.65
C SER A 26 14.15 2.48 -13.41
N ALA A 27 13.40 3.59 -13.28
CA ALA A 27 13.54 4.51 -12.15
C ALA A 27 12.95 3.96 -10.85
N SER A 28 11.89 3.16 -10.92
CA SER A 28 11.24 2.52 -9.76
C SER A 28 11.85 1.17 -9.39
N GLY A 29 12.73 0.60 -10.23
CA GLY A 29 13.28 -0.74 -10.04
C GLY A 29 12.24 -1.84 -10.27
N LEU A 30 11.20 -1.57 -11.07
CA LEU A 30 10.11 -2.50 -11.35
C LEU A 30 10.23 -3.10 -12.76
N ASP A 31 9.62 -4.26 -12.95
CA ASP A 31 9.41 -4.82 -14.28
C ASP A 31 8.43 -3.97 -15.09
N ARG A 32 8.69 -3.83 -16.41
CA ARG A 32 7.84 -3.05 -17.33
C ARG A 32 6.36 -3.47 -17.29
N SER A 33 6.07 -4.76 -17.15
CA SER A 33 4.70 -5.29 -17.02
C SER A 33 4.03 -4.87 -15.70
N VAL A 34 4.79 -4.91 -14.60
CA VAL A 34 4.33 -4.48 -13.28
C VAL A 34 4.11 -2.97 -13.27
N THR A 35 5.05 -2.20 -13.83
CA THR A 35 4.92 -0.75 -14.02
C THR A 35 3.69 -0.41 -14.86
N GLN A 36 3.43 -1.13 -15.95
CA GLN A 36 2.25 -0.89 -16.79
C GLN A 36 0.94 -1.08 -16.00
N LYS A 37 0.83 -2.17 -15.21
CA LYS A 37 -0.33 -2.41 -14.34
C LYS A 37 -0.43 -1.37 -13.22
N ALA A 38 0.71 -0.98 -12.65
CA ALA A 38 0.80 0.05 -11.63
C ALA A 38 0.36 1.41 -12.15
N THR A 39 0.80 1.80 -13.33
CA THR A 39 0.37 3.03 -13.97
C THR A 39 -1.12 3.01 -14.30
N ALA A 40 -1.64 1.88 -14.82
CA ALA A 40 -3.07 1.74 -15.11
C ALA A 40 -3.96 1.84 -13.86
N ALA A 41 -3.47 1.38 -12.70
CA ALA A 41 -4.15 1.54 -11.41
C ALA A 41 -3.96 2.95 -10.81
N ALA A 42 -2.75 3.50 -10.93
CA ALA A 42 -2.36 4.76 -10.33
C ALA A 42 -3.01 5.96 -10.99
N VAL A 43 -3.14 5.98 -12.31
CA VAL A 43 -3.69 7.14 -13.03
C VAL A 43 -5.12 7.44 -12.59
N PRO A 44 -6.06 6.48 -12.63
CA PRO A 44 -7.41 6.71 -12.10
C PRO A 44 -7.40 7.07 -10.61
N ALA A 45 -6.55 6.43 -9.79
CA ALA A 45 -6.48 6.70 -8.35
C ALA A 45 -6.00 8.13 -8.03
N ILE A 46 -4.97 8.62 -8.73
CA ILE A 46 -4.49 10.01 -8.60
C ILE A 46 -5.58 10.97 -9.05
N LEU A 47 -6.22 10.71 -10.21
CA LEU A 47 -7.31 11.55 -10.72
C LEU A 47 -8.49 11.59 -9.76
N SER A 48 -8.85 10.47 -9.13
CA SER A 48 -9.89 10.42 -8.08
C SER A 48 -9.49 11.24 -6.85
N GLY A 49 -8.23 11.17 -6.42
CA GLY A 49 -7.71 12.00 -5.33
C GLY A 49 -7.76 13.49 -5.64
N LEU A 50 -7.40 13.87 -6.87
CA LEU A 50 -7.46 15.26 -7.36
C LEU A 50 -8.90 15.75 -7.53
N ALA A 51 -9.81 14.90 -8.01
CA ALA A 51 -11.24 15.21 -8.10
C ALA A 51 -11.85 15.39 -6.70
N GLY A 52 -11.46 14.56 -5.74
CA GLY A 52 -11.83 14.72 -4.34
C GLY A 52 -11.31 16.02 -3.74
N LEU A 53 -10.05 16.39 -4.01
CA LEU A 53 -9.50 17.69 -3.63
C LEU A 53 -10.29 18.84 -4.26
N ALA A 54 -10.60 18.75 -5.55
CA ALA A 54 -11.32 19.78 -6.29
C ALA A 54 -12.74 20.02 -5.76
N GLY A 55 -13.37 19.00 -5.17
CA GLY A 55 -14.68 19.11 -4.51
C GLY A 55 -14.64 19.80 -3.13
N LYS A 56 -13.46 19.98 -2.52
CA LYS A 56 -13.32 20.60 -1.19
C LYS A 56 -13.28 22.14 -1.25
N PRO A 57 -13.71 22.84 -0.18
CA PRO A 57 -13.59 24.30 -0.10
C PRO A 57 -12.13 24.75 -0.28
N GLY A 58 -11.85 25.51 -1.33
CA GLY A 58 -10.49 26.00 -1.64
C GLY A 58 -9.59 25.01 -2.40
N GLY A 59 -9.95 23.74 -2.50
CA GLY A 59 -9.13 22.73 -3.17
C GLY A 59 -9.02 22.91 -4.68
N ALA A 60 -10.06 23.44 -5.34
CA ALA A 60 -10.01 23.83 -6.75
C ALA A 60 -8.93 24.91 -7.04
N ARG A 61 -8.75 25.87 -6.12
CA ARG A 61 -7.70 26.89 -6.25
C ARG A 61 -6.33 26.29 -6.04
N GLN A 62 -6.17 25.44 -5.03
CA GLN A 62 -4.91 24.75 -4.76
C GLN A 62 -4.48 23.88 -5.94
N LEU A 63 -5.43 23.15 -6.53
CA LEU A 63 -5.21 22.38 -7.75
C LEU A 63 -4.75 23.28 -8.89
N ALA A 64 -5.50 24.35 -9.18
CA ALA A 64 -5.20 25.25 -10.29
C ALA A 64 -3.87 25.99 -10.12
N SER A 65 -3.51 26.41 -8.90
CA SER A 65 -2.19 26.97 -8.61
C SER A 65 -1.08 25.98 -8.93
N ALA A 66 -1.23 24.73 -8.51
CA ALA A 66 -0.24 23.69 -8.77
C ALA A 66 -0.12 23.32 -10.26
N VAL A 67 -1.23 23.38 -11.00
CA VAL A 67 -1.24 23.24 -12.47
C VAL A 67 -0.54 24.42 -13.13
N ALA A 68 -0.83 25.64 -12.67
CA ALA A 68 -0.23 26.87 -13.20
C ALA A 68 1.28 26.95 -12.94
N GLU A 69 1.74 26.43 -11.81
CA GLU A 69 3.15 26.31 -11.44
C GLU A 69 3.92 25.24 -12.21
N GLN A 70 3.25 24.40 -13.02
CA GLN A 70 3.96 23.40 -13.83
C GLN A 70 4.81 24.07 -14.92
N PRO A 71 6.09 23.69 -15.06
CA PRO A 71 6.96 24.24 -16.09
C PRO A 71 6.42 23.88 -17.48
N THR A 72 6.34 24.88 -18.36
CA THR A 72 5.88 24.74 -19.74
C THR A 72 6.84 23.92 -20.61
N ASP A 73 8.13 23.87 -20.25
CA ASP A 73 9.16 23.15 -20.99
C ASP A 73 9.46 21.76 -20.38
N LEU A 74 8.49 20.85 -20.52
CA LEU A 74 8.62 19.47 -20.05
C LEU A 74 9.70 18.70 -20.83
N LEU A 75 9.93 19.04 -22.11
CA LEU A 75 10.90 18.34 -22.96
C LEU A 75 12.34 18.68 -22.59
N GLY A 76 12.66 19.95 -22.35
CA GLY A 76 13.97 20.37 -21.83
C GLY A 76 14.25 19.79 -20.44
N ASN A 77 13.21 19.68 -19.62
CA ASN A 77 13.31 19.04 -18.31
C ASN A 77 13.49 17.53 -18.42
N ILE A 78 12.82 16.80 -19.32
CA ILE A 78 13.01 15.35 -19.52
C ILE A 78 14.45 15.02 -19.95
N ALA A 79 15.06 15.87 -20.78
CA ALA A 79 16.47 15.76 -21.16
C ALA A 79 17.40 15.94 -19.95
N SER A 80 17.10 16.92 -19.10
CA SER A 80 17.83 17.17 -17.85
C SER A 80 17.54 16.11 -16.76
N MET A 81 16.37 15.47 -16.82
CA MET A 81 15.86 14.45 -15.90
C MET A 81 16.42 13.06 -16.16
N LEU A 82 16.94 12.78 -17.37
CA LEU A 82 17.59 11.50 -17.67
C LEU A 82 18.82 11.28 -16.77
N GLY A 83 19.38 12.36 -16.19
CA GLY A 83 20.42 12.32 -15.16
C GLY A 83 19.94 12.36 -13.71
N GLY A 84 18.63 12.43 -13.42
CA GLY A 84 18.11 12.74 -12.07
C GLY A 84 16.67 12.31 -11.77
N SER A 85 16.28 11.09 -12.15
CA SER A 85 14.92 10.55 -11.94
C SER A 85 14.50 10.42 -10.47
N ALA A 86 15.44 10.17 -9.56
CA ALA A 86 15.19 10.14 -8.12
C ALA A 86 14.75 11.51 -7.58
N GLN A 87 15.48 12.56 -7.95
CA GLN A 87 15.17 13.95 -7.57
C GLN A 87 13.79 14.38 -8.08
N MET A 88 13.41 13.94 -9.28
CA MET A 88 12.09 14.16 -9.85
C MET A 88 11.01 13.44 -9.04
N ALA A 89 11.23 12.17 -8.70
CA ALA A 89 10.28 11.39 -7.92
C ALA A 89 10.04 12.00 -6.53
N ASP A 90 11.10 12.50 -5.88
CA ASP A 90 11.00 13.19 -4.59
C ASP A 90 10.21 14.49 -4.71
N LYS A 91 10.50 15.31 -5.73
CA LYS A 91 9.74 16.55 -6.00
C LYS A 91 8.28 16.25 -6.30
N GLY A 92 7.99 15.27 -7.15
CA GLY A 92 6.61 14.88 -7.48
C GLY A 92 5.86 14.31 -6.30
N GLY A 93 6.51 13.51 -5.45
CA GLY A 93 5.95 13.01 -4.20
C GLY A 93 5.68 14.13 -3.19
N GLY A 94 6.55 15.14 -3.12
CA GLY A 94 6.36 16.34 -2.32
C GLY A 94 5.17 17.18 -2.79
N LEU A 95 5.04 17.40 -4.10
CA LEU A 95 3.88 18.07 -4.70
C LEU A 95 2.59 17.30 -4.42
N LEU A 96 2.57 15.99 -4.65
CA LEU A 96 1.41 15.15 -4.37
C LEU A 96 1.00 15.24 -2.90
N SER A 97 1.97 15.23 -1.99
CA SER A 97 1.72 15.34 -0.55
C SER A 97 1.26 16.74 -0.12
N SER A 98 1.73 17.79 -0.79
CA SER A 98 1.25 19.17 -0.56
C SER A 98 -0.18 19.35 -1.05
N LEU A 99 -0.54 18.73 -2.18
CA LEU A 99 -1.86 18.87 -2.80
C LEU A 99 -2.92 17.98 -2.16
N LEU A 100 -2.65 16.68 -2.06
CA LEU A 100 -3.63 15.72 -1.52
C LEU A 100 -3.50 15.54 0.00
N GLY A 101 -2.42 16.04 0.60
CA GLY A 101 -2.04 15.76 1.98
C GLY A 101 -1.12 14.54 2.06
N SER A 102 -0.18 14.58 3.01
CA SER A 102 0.79 13.50 3.27
C SER A 102 0.14 12.16 3.63
N GLY A 103 -1.04 12.20 4.27
CA GLY A 103 -1.81 10.99 4.57
C GLY A 103 -2.38 10.32 3.31
N VAL A 104 -2.91 11.10 2.37
CA VAL A 104 -3.51 10.58 1.15
C VAL A 104 -2.45 10.03 0.21
N SER A 105 -1.32 10.72 0.05
CA SER A 105 -0.23 10.23 -0.81
C SER A 105 0.34 8.89 -0.31
N GLY A 106 0.50 8.73 1.01
CA GLY A 106 0.91 7.45 1.62
C GLY A 106 -0.15 6.35 1.50
N MET A 107 -1.44 6.69 1.65
CA MET A 107 -2.53 5.73 1.43
C MET A 107 -2.62 5.25 -0.02
N LEU A 108 -2.43 6.14 -0.99
CA LEU A 108 -2.39 5.75 -2.41
C LEU A 108 -1.21 4.84 -2.70
N ALA A 109 -0.01 5.17 -2.20
CA ALA A 109 1.18 4.34 -2.37
C ALA A 109 1.01 2.95 -1.75
N SER A 110 0.49 2.88 -0.52
CA SER A 110 0.28 1.62 0.19
C SER A 110 -0.90 0.81 -0.35
N THR A 111 -1.97 1.45 -0.81
CA THR A 111 -3.18 0.75 -1.31
C THR A 111 -2.96 0.21 -2.71
N VAL A 112 -2.39 1.01 -3.62
CA VAL A 112 -2.02 0.55 -4.96
C VAL A 112 -0.87 -0.45 -4.88
N GLY A 113 0.12 -0.21 -4.00
CA GLY A 113 1.20 -1.15 -3.73
C GLY A 113 0.68 -2.51 -3.25
N ARG A 114 -0.20 -2.53 -2.24
CA ARG A 114 -0.83 -3.77 -1.75
C ARG A 114 -1.67 -4.47 -2.81
N PHE A 115 -2.44 -3.73 -3.60
CA PHE A 115 -3.27 -4.29 -4.67
C PHE A 115 -2.42 -5.02 -5.73
N LEU A 116 -1.19 -4.55 -5.96
CA LEU A 116 -0.30 -5.09 -6.99
C LEU A 116 0.81 -5.99 -6.45
N GLY A 117 0.90 -6.16 -5.13
CA GLY A 117 2.03 -6.85 -4.49
C GLY A 117 3.37 -6.13 -4.62
N ILE A 118 3.34 -4.80 -4.82
CA ILE A 118 4.52 -3.95 -4.97
C ILE A 118 4.81 -3.26 -3.63
N GLY A 119 6.09 -3.18 -3.25
CA GLY A 119 6.52 -2.40 -2.08
C GLY A 119 6.17 -0.91 -2.20
N GLU A 120 5.99 -0.24 -1.06
CA GLU A 120 5.59 1.17 -1.01
C GLU A 120 6.65 2.10 -1.63
N GLY A 121 7.94 1.78 -1.50
CA GLY A 121 9.05 2.55 -2.07
C GLY A 121 8.96 2.69 -3.59
N PRO A 122 9.02 1.58 -4.36
CA PRO A 122 8.86 1.62 -5.82
C PRO A 122 7.56 2.29 -6.26
N MET A 123 6.46 2.05 -5.54
CA MET A 123 5.17 2.67 -5.85
C MET A 123 5.20 4.19 -5.64
N ARG A 124 5.82 4.67 -4.56
CA ARG A 124 5.97 6.10 -4.27
C ARG A 124 6.80 6.79 -5.33
N THR A 125 7.89 6.17 -5.78
CA THR A 125 8.70 6.65 -6.90
C THR A 125 7.86 6.76 -8.16
N LEU A 126 7.08 5.72 -8.48
CA LEU A 126 6.20 5.70 -9.64
C LEU A 126 5.11 6.79 -9.56
N LEU A 127 4.46 6.98 -8.41
CA LEU A 127 3.48 8.05 -8.20
C LEU A 127 4.13 9.44 -8.33
N GLY A 128 5.34 9.61 -7.80
CA GLY A 128 6.11 10.85 -7.93
C GLY A 128 6.49 11.17 -9.38
N LEU A 129 6.73 10.16 -10.21
CA LEU A 129 6.98 10.33 -11.64
C LEU A 129 5.70 10.56 -12.46
N LEU A 130 4.60 9.91 -12.08
CA LEU A 130 3.31 10.07 -12.76
C LEU A 130 2.63 11.41 -12.47
N THR A 131 2.78 11.93 -11.24
CA THR A 131 2.07 13.14 -10.81
C THR A 131 2.36 14.34 -11.73
N PRO A 132 3.62 14.69 -12.05
CA PRO A 132 3.92 15.77 -12.98
C PRO A 132 3.38 15.54 -14.39
N VAL A 133 3.35 14.28 -14.86
CA VAL A 133 2.81 13.94 -16.19
C VAL A 133 1.31 14.22 -16.25
N ILE A 134 0.55 13.75 -15.25
CA ILE A 134 -0.88 14.01 -15.14
C ILE A 134 -1.13 15.52 -15.05
N MET A 135 -0.37 16.22 -14.21
CA MET A 135 -0.52 17.65 -13.99
C MET A 135 -0.19 18.48 -15.24
N GLY A 136 0.85 18.12 -15.98
CA GLY A 136 1.23 18.76 -17.23
C GLY A 136 0.16 18.60 -18.31
N ILE A 137 -0.53 17.46 -18.34
CA ILE A 137 -1.65 17.21 -19.25
C ILE A 137 -2.87 18.02 -18.83
N LEU A 138 -3.24 18.00 -17.55
CA LEU A 138 -4.32 18.85 -17.00
C LEU A 138 -4.07 20.33 -17.28
N GLY A 139 -2.82 20.79 -17.16
CA GLY A 139 -2.45 22.18 -17.47
C GLY A 139 -2.44 22.52 -18.94
N ARG A 140 -2.14 21.56 -19.81
CA ARG A 140 -2.33 21.75 -21.25
C ARG A 140 -3.81 21.87 -21.58
N GLU A 141 -4.65 21.00 -21.02
CA GLU A 141 -6.10 21.03 -21.21
C GLU A 141 -6.71 22.33 -20.67
N GLN A 142 -6.25 22.78 -19.51
CA GLN A 142 -6.67 24.04 -18.91
C GLN A 142 -6.38 25.24 -19.83
N ARG A 143 -5.17 25.31 -20.39
CA ARG A 143 -4.75 26.40 -21.28
C ARG A 143 -5.41 26.32 -22.65
N ALA A 144 -5.62 25.12 -23.18
CA ALA A 144 -6.27 24.90 -24.47
C ALA A 144 -7.77 25.20 -24.42
N GLY A 145 -8.45 24.81 -23.32
CA GLY A 145 -9.87 25.03 -23.11
C GLY A 145 -10.24 26.36 -22.44
N GLY A 146 -9.25 27.19 -22.08
CA GLY A 146 -9.48 28.43 -21.33
C GLY A 146 -10.15 28.20 -19.97
N LEU A 147 -9.97 27.02 -19.38
CA LEU A 147 -10.64 26.61 -18.15
C LEU A 147 -10.05 27.41 -16.98
N ASP A 148 -10.92 28.12 -16.27
CA ASP A 148 -10.57 28.79 -15.03
C ASP A 148 -10.42 27.77 -13.88
N THR A 149 -9.99 28.25 -12.71
CA THR A 149 -9.83 27.45 -11.49
C THR A 149 -11.08 26.62 -11.14
N ASN A 150 -12.28 27.15 -11.43
CA ASN A 150 -13.54 26.46 -11.20
C ASN A 150 -13.96 25.55 -12.36
N GLY A 151 -13.55 25.86 -13.59
CA GLY A 151 -13.77 25.04 -14.78
C GLY A 151 -13.09 23.67 -14.65
N LEU A 152 -11.83 23.63 -14.21
CA LEU A 152 -11.09 22.38 -14.01
C LEU A 152 -11.74 21.49 -12.94
N ALA A 153 -12.18 22.10 -11.83
CA ALA A 153 -12.83 21.37 -10.76
C ALA A 153 -14.14 20.74 -11.22
N ARG A 154 -15.00 21.49 -11.93
CA ARG A 154 -16.26 20.98 -12.50
C ARG A 154 -16.04 19.86 -13.51
N MET A 155 -14.99 19.94 -14.31
CA MET A 155 -14.63 18.88 -15.24
C MET A 155 -14.21 17.61 -14.50
N LEU A 156 -13.33 17.71 -13.50
CA LEU A 156 -12.85 16.55 -12.74
C LEU A 156 -13.94 15.92 -11.88
N THR A 157 -14.79 16.73 -11.25
CA THR A 157 -15.93 16.22 -10.47
C THR A 157 -17.01 15.65 -11.38
N GLY A 158 -17.21 16.21 -12.58
CA GLY A 158 -18.14 15.69 -13.58
C GLY A 158 -17.65 14.44 -14.32
N GLN A 159 -16.34 14.17 -14.34
CA GLN A 159 -15.75 12.94 -14.90
C GLN A 159 -15.44 11.89 -13.82
N LYS A 160 -15.88 12.10 -12.57
CA LYS A 160 -15.60 11.18 -11.45
C LYS A 160 -16.07 9.76 -11.75
N GLU A 161 -17.24 9.61 -12.37
CA GLU A 161 -17.84 8.33 -12.74
C GLU A 161 -16.99 7.61 -13.79
N GLU A 162 -16.44 8.35 -14.75
CA GLU A 162 -15.59 7.80 -15.81
C GLU A 162 -14.21 7.41 -15.28
N ILE A 163 -13.65 8.23 -14.38
CA ILE A 163 -12.42 7.90 -13.65
C ILE A 163 -12.66 6.64 -12.81
N ALA A 164 -13.81 6.53 -12.15
CA ALA A 164 -14.15 5.37 -11.35
C ALA A 164 -14.36 4.10 -12.18
N ALA A 165 -14.94 4.22 -13.38
CA ALA A 165 -15.10 3.12 -14.32
C ALA A 165 -13.75 2.61 -14.87
N ALA A 166 -12.74 3.48 -14.94
CA ALA A 166 -11.39 3.10 -15.36
C ALA A 166 -10.55 2.46 -14.24
N MET A 167 -11.00 2.49 -12.99
CA MET A 167 -10.28 1.88 -11.88
C MET A 167 -10.31 0.33 -11.96
N PRO A 168 -9.19 -0.35 -11.65
CA PRO A 168 -9.19 -1.80 -11.49
C PRO A 168 -10.22 -2.26 -10.46
N ALA A 169 -10.96 -3.32 -10.77
CA ALA A 169 -11.95 -3.89 -9.88
C ALA A 169 -11.29 -4.28 -8.54
N GLY A 170 -11.82 -3.79 -7.42
CA GLY A 170 -11.28 -4.01 -6.07
C GLY A 170 -10.49 -2.84 -5.50
N LEU A 171 -9.86 -2.00 -6.34
CA LEU A 171 -9.18 -0.79 -5.86
C LEU A 171 -10.17 0.25 -5.34
N SER A 172 -11.31 0.41 -6.01
CA SER A 172 -12.39 1.31 -5.61
C SER A 172 -12.92 0.99 -4.21
N ARG A 173 -13.16 -0.30 -3.92
CA ARG A 173 -13.61 -0.77 -2.60
C ARG A 173 -12.59 -0.45 -1.50
N LEU A 174 -11.31 -0.57 -1.80
CA LEU A 174 -10.24 -0.25 -0.85
C LEU A 174 -10.18 1.25 -0.57
N LEU A 175 -10.30 2.11 -1.60
CA LEU A 175 -10.36 3.57 -1.44
C LEU A 175 -11.64 4.04 -0.72
N GLU A 176 -12.75 3.37 -0.96
CA GLU A 176 -14.01 3.60 -0.25
C GLU A 176 -13.87 3.23 1.23
N SER A 177 -13.30 2.05 1.50
CA SER A 177 -13.01 1.61 2.87
C SER A 177 -11.96 2.48 3.59
N SER A 178 -11.12 3.20 2.86
CA SER A 178 -10.14 4.12 3.44
C SER A 178 -10.72 5.52 3.72
N GLY A 179 -12.04 5.70 3.61
CA GLY A 179 -12.73 6.94 3.95
C GLY A 179 -12.50 8.09 2.95
N MET A 180 -11.85 7.84 1.81
CA MET A 180 -11.60 8.89 0.81
C MET A 180 -12.90 9.32 0.11
N TYR A 181 -13.92 8.47 0.06
CA TYR A 181 -15.21 8.77 -0.56
C TYR A 181 -16.24 9.39 0.39
N GLU A 182 -16.12 9.14 1.71
CA GLU A 182 -17.10 9.62 2.70
C GLU A 182 -17.01 11.15 2.90
N ASP A 183 -15.81 11.72 2.78
CA ASP A 183 -15.55 13.17 2.81
C ASP A 183 -15.94 13.89 1.51
N ILE A 184 -16.19 13.15 0.41
CA ILE A 184 -16.59 13.71 -0.89
C ILE A 184 -18.12 13.79 -1.03
N GLY A 185 -18.88 13.12 -0.14
CA GLY A 185 -20.35 13.01 -0.24
C GLY A 185 -21.15 13.63 0.91
N ALA A 186 -20.54 13.99 2.04
CA ALA A 186 -21.27 14.43 3.24
C ALA A 186 -21.12 15.93 3.54
N SER A 187 -21.57 16.78 2.62
CA SER A 187 -22.12 18.08 3.00
C SER A 187 -23.57 18.12 2.52
N SER A 188 -24.50 18.29 3.46
CA SER A 188 -25.97 18.23 3.28
C SER A 188 -26.59 16.83 3.15
N SER A 189 -26.61 16.09 4.26
CA SER A 189 -27.85 15.41 4.62
C SER A 189 -28.41 16.11 5.85
N ASP A 190 -29.20 17.14 5.58
CA ASP A 190 -30.20 17.70 6.48
C ASP A 190 -30.95 16.56 7.15
N ARG A 191 -30.52 16.19 8.36
CA ARG A 191 -31.41 15.53 9.29
C ARG A 191 -32.44 16.59 9.68
N HIS A 192 -33.54 16.60 8.94
CA HIS A 192 -34.78 17.24 9.31
C HIS A 192 -35.12 16.77 10.73
N SER A 193 -34.76 17.59 11.71
CA SER A 193 -35.39 17.56 13.02
C SER A 193 -36.87 17.82 12.77
N TYR A 194 -37.71 16.80 13.00
CA TYR A 194 -39.14 16.99 13.06
C TYR A 194 -39.45 17.99 14.17
N GLU A 195 -39.75 19.23 13.77
CA GLU A 195 -40.28 20.26 14.64
C GLU A 195 -41.72 19.89 15.00
N ALA A 196 -41.95 19.52 16.27
CA ALA A 196 -43.28 19.31 16.81
C ALA A 196 -43.91 20.66 17.20
N PRO A 197 -45.23 20.85 17.07
CA PRO A 197 -45.88 22.15 17.24
C PRO A 197 -45.93 22.60 18.71
N PRO A 198 -46.03 23.93 18.96
CA PRO A 198 -45.90 24.47 20.30
C PRO A 198 -47.18 24.28 21.12
N ARG A 199 -47.03 23.86 22.38
CA ARG A 199 -48.05 24.03 23.41
C ARG A 199 -47.49 24.88 24.55
N SER A 200 -48.35 25.80 24.96
CA SER A 200 -48.17 27.01 25.75
C SER A 200 -47.69 26.84 27.20
N ALA A 201 -46.85 27.80 27.58
CA ALA A 201 -46.87 28.63 28.79
C ALA A 201 -46.70 27.99 30.20
N GLY A 202 -45.62 28.39 30.87
CA GLY A 202 -45.38 28.17 32.31
C GLY A 202 -44.04 28.74 32.79
N VAL A 203 -44.04 30.04 33.05
CA VAL A 203 -42.98 30.95 33.56
C VAL A 203 -42.03 30.37 34.64
N ARG A 204 -40.72 30.68 34.56
CA ARG A 204 -39.96 31.50 35.55
C ARG A 204 -38.49 31.74 35.18
N MET A 205 -38.08 33.00 35.40
CA MET A 205 -36.75 33.61 35.23
C MET A 205 -35.67 32.99 36.12
N THR A 206 -34.42 32.99 35.63
CA THR A 206 -33.27 33.70 36.23
C THR A 206 -32.15 33.87 35.19
N SER A 207 -31.32 34.90 35.40
CA SER A 207 -30.04 35.23 34.76
C SER A 207 -29.16 34.02 34.39
N ASP A 208 -28.30 34.04 33.37
CA ASP A 208 -27.14 34.90 33.28
C ASP A 208 -26.40 34.74 31.93
N THR A 209 -25.65 35.78 31.56
CA THR A 209 -24.41 35.82 30.75
C THR A 209 -24.38 35.33 29.27
N GLN A 210 -23.98 36.24 28.37
CA GLN A 210 -23.39 35.94 27.06
C GLN A 210 -22.25 34.92 27.17
N THR A 211 -22.17 33.93 26.27
CA THR A 211 -20.87 33.53 25.70
C THR A 211 -20.99 32.74 24.41
N THR A 212 -20.01 33.00 23.57
CA THR A 212 -19.71 32.52 22.23
C THR A 212 -19.55 31.00 22.10
N SER A 213 -19.88 30.53 20.90
CA SER A 213 -19.45 29.27 20.30
C SER A 213 -17.98 28.94 20.59
N ARG A 214 -17.69 27.73 21.08
CA ARG A 214 -16.35 27.13 21.09
C ARG A 214 -16.36 25.79 20.39
N GLY A 215 -15.62 25.73 19.27
CA GLY A 215 -15.07 24.49 18.74
C GLY A 215 -14.07 23.89 19.73
N ALA A 216 -13.96 22.57 19.71
CA ALA A 216 -13.07 21.80 20.57
C ALA A 216 -11.59 22.11 20.27
N SER A 217 -11.00 23.03 21.02
CA SER A 217 -9.56 23.29 21.05
C SER A 217 -8.90 22.28 22.00
N TRP A 218 -8.07 21.41 21.43
CA TRP A 218 -7.19 20.48 22.13
C TRP A 218 -6.25 21.22 23.12
N PRO A 219 -6.07 20.76 24.38
CA PRO A 219 -5.26 21.50 25.35
C PRO A 219 -3.76 21.22 25.16
N TYR A 220 -3.01 22.26 24.79
CA TYR A 220 -1.56 22.26 24.63
C TYR A 220 -0.76 22.09 25.94
N TRP A 221 -1.43 21.87 27.08
CA TRP A 221 -0.76 21.76 28.39
C TRP A 221 -0.11 20.40 28.67
N VAL A 222 -0.27 19.41 27.77
CA VAL A 222 0.33 18.08 27.89
C VAL A 222 1.81 18.05 27.44
N LEU A 223 2.22 18.99 26.56
CA LEU A 223 3.59 19.07 26.03
C LEU A 223 4.68 19.37 27.08
N PRO A 224 4.51 20.28 28.06
CA PRO A 224 5.54 20.51 29.08
C PRO A 224 5.72 19.33 30.06
N LEU A 225 4.68 18.52 30.30
CA LEU A 225 4.75 17.33 31.18
C LEU A 225 5.52 16.18 30.52
N LEU A 226 5.44 16.03 29.19
CA LEU A 226 6.22 15.05 28.43
C LEU A 226 7.70 15.45 28.31
N ALA A 227 7.99 16.75 28.21
CA ALA A 227 9.37 17.25 28.14
C ALA A 227 10.14 17.05 29.45
N LEU A 228 9.48 17.19 30.62
CA LEU A 228 10.12 16.94 31.91
C LEU A 228 10.46 15.45 32.14
N GLY A 229 9.60 14.54 31.64
CA GLY A 229 9.84 13.09 31.72
C GLY A 229 11.05 12.64 30.88
N GLY A 230 11.24 13.25 29.70
CA GLY A 230 12.42 13.01 28.87
C GLY A 230 13.73 13.52 29.49
N LEU A 231 13.68 14.66 30.19
CA LEU A 231 14.85 15.23 30.85
C LEU A 231 15.31 14.39 32.07
N LEU A 232 14.38 13.75 32.78
CA LEU A 232 14.70 12.84 33.90
C LEU A 232 15.37 11.54 33.43
N TRP A 233 15.06 11.08 32.23
CA TRP A 233 15.69 9.89 31.63
C TRP A 233 17.10 10.17 31.12
N TYR A 234 17.37 11.42 30.73
CA TYR A 234 18.65 11.85 30.19
C TYR A 234 19.71 12.11 31.27
N LEU A 235 19.31 12.32 32.53
CA LEU A 235 20.21 12.75 33.62
C LEU A 235 20.70 11.63 34.55
N PHE A 236 20.29 10.37 34.37
CA PHE A 236 20.80 9.24 35.17
C PHE A 236 21.95 8.50 34.45
N PRO A 237 23.18 8.47 35.02
CA PRO A 237 24.31 7.74 34.43
C PRO A 237 24.08 6.23 34.54
N ARG A 238 24.29 5.49 33.45
CA ARG A 238 24.36 4.02 33.48
C ARG A 238 25.79 3.60 33.80
N ASP A 239 26.01 3.19 35.04
CA ASP A 239 27.30 2.61 35.46
C ASP A 239 27.49 1.23 34.83
N GLU A 240 28.53 1.10 34.02
CA GLU A 240 29.13 -0.17 33.65
C GLU A 240 30.12 -0.60 34.74
N ARG A 241 29.98 -1.82 35.28
CA ARG A 241 31.10 -2.52 35.93
C ARG A 241 31.12 -4.00 35.56
N ALA A 242 32.34 -4.43 35.22
CA ALA A 242 32.74 -5.76 34.79
C ALA A 242 33.05 -6.72 35.97
N VAL A 243 33.46 -7.94 35.60
CA VAL A 243 34.06 -9.05 36.39
C VAL A 243 33.03 -9.97 37.05
N GLY A 244 33.07 -11.32 37.02
CA GLY A 244 33.98 -12.34 36.51
C GLY A 244 33.72 -13.67 37.29
N THR A 245 34.25 -14.79 36.79
CA THR A 245 34.42 -16.15 37.41
C THR A 245 33.38 -17.28 37.18
N LEU A 246 33.94 -18.42 36.73
CA LEU A 246 33.44 -19.81 36.57
C LEU A 246 33.29 -20.52 37.96
N PRO A 247 33.00 -21.85 38.12
CA PRO A 247 32.25 -22.89 37.37
C PRO A 247 31.26 -23.75 38.25
N THR A 248 30.68 -24.84 37.68
CA THR A 248 30.17 -26.09 38.35
C THR A 248 28.81 -25.95 39.08
N THR A 249 27.76 -26.80 38.96
CA THR A 249 27.68 -28.27 39.04
C THR A 249 26.27 -28.74 38.59
N GLN A 250 26.20 -29.97 38.08
CA GLN A 250 24.97 -30.72 37.75
C GLN A 250 24.14 -31.07 39.00
N THR A 251 22.82 -31.19 38.88
CA THR A 251 22.00 -32.18 39.63
C THR A 251 20.65 -32.43 38.92
N THR A 252 20.37 -33.70 38.70
CA THR A 252 19.13 -34.31 38.17
C THR A 252 18.12 -34.55 39.30
N SER A 253 16.82 -34.24 39.13
CA SER A 253 15.68 -34.96 39.78
C SER A 253 14.29 -34.58 39.20
N VAL A 254 13.67 -35.49 38.40
CA VAL A 254 12.46 -36.35 38.65
C VAL A 254 11.18 -35.66 39.27
N PRO A 255 9.90 -36.06 38.97
CA PRO A 255 8.92 -35.30 38.17
C PRO A 255 7.58 -34.95 38.89
N ALA A 256 6.61 -34.40 38.12
CA ALA A 256 5.13 -34.39 38.29
C ALA A 256 4.40 -33.20 39.00
N ARG A 257 3.97 -32.23 38.16
CA ARG A 257 2.65 -31.51 37.96
C ARG A 257 1.75 -31.20 39.20
N PRO A 258 1.02 -30.05 39.27
CA PRO A 258 0.25 -29.42 38.17
C PRO A 258 0.22 -27.87 38.08
N VAL A 259 -0.22 -27.40 36.90
CA VAL A 259 -0.66 -26.07 36.41
C VAL A 259 -0.65 -24.86 37.35
N THR A 260 0.09 -23.81 36.95
CA THR A 260 -0.33 -22.41 37.11
C THR A 260 0.02 -21.62 35.85
N ASP A 261 -1.01 -20.97 35.34
CA ASP A 261 -1.09 -20.05 34.22
C ASP A 261 -0.06 -18.91 34.34
N ALA A 262 0.88 -18.84 33.40
CA ALA A 262 1.68 -17.66 33.14
C ALA A 262 1.62 -17.44 31.62
N PRO A 263 1.14 -16.28 31.14
CA PRO A 263 1.17 -16.02 29.71
C PRO A 263 2.63 -16.09 29.28
N ALA A 264 2.95 -17.00 28.36
CA ALA A 264 4.24 -17.02 27.71
C ALA A 264 4.48 -15.60 27.19
N LYS A 265 5.51 -14.94 27.72
CA LYS A 265 5.87 -13.58 27.34
C LYS A 265 6.26 -13.63 25.86
N LEU A 266 5.29 -13.37 24.97
CA LEU A 266 5.55 -13.26 23.53
C LEU A 266 6.57 -12.15 23.36
N THR A 267 7.78 -12.56 22.98
CA THR A 267 8.83 -11.65 22.57
C THR A 267 8.54 -11.30 21.13
N TYR A 268 7.96 -10.11 20.92
CA TYR A 268 7.72 -9.57 19.59
C TYR A 268 9.04 -8.98 19.07
N LEU A 269 9.50 -9.47 17.93
CA LEU A 269 10.63 -8.89 17.20
C LEU A 269 10.14 -7.58 16.56
N THR A 270 10.67 -6.45 17.02
CA THR A 270 10.28 -5.11 16.53
C THR A 270 11.19 -4.57 15.42
N THR A 271 12.26 -5.29 15.07
CA THR A 271 13.17 -4.95 13.96
C THR A 271 13.77 -6.23 13.36
N ALA A 272 13.83 -6.32 12.03
CA ALA A 272 14.58 -7.37 11.34
C ALA A 272 16.09 -7.14 11.56
N ARG A 273 16.81 -8.14 12.07
CA ARG A 273 18.26 -8.04 12.29
C ARG A 273 19.02 -8.07 10.95
N ASP A 274 20.13 -7.34 10.86
CA ASP A 274 20.95 -7.20 9.65
C ASP A 274 21.62 -8.52 9.18
N ASP A 275 21.67 -9.55 10.03
CA ASP A 275 22.15 -10.90 9.68
C ASP A 275 21.05 -11.78 9.03
N TRP A 276 19.80 -11.30 8.96
CA TRP A 276 18.68 -11.99 8.32
C TRP A 276 18.90 -12.20 6.82
N SER A 277 19.76 -11.41 6.15
CA SER A 277 20.17 -11.64 4.74
C SER A 277 20.65 -13.07 4.44
N SER A 278 21.05 -13.83 5.47
CA SER A 278 21.52 -15.22 5.34
C SER A 278 20.64 -16.28 6.03
N ILE A 279 19.52 -15.90 6.66
CA ILE A 279 18.45 -16.85 7.00
C ILE A 279 17.62 -17.00 5.72
N GLY A 280 18.12 -17.87 4.84
CA GLY A 280 17.67 -18.03 3.47
C GLY A 280 16.16 -18.05 3.30
N ALA A 281 15.70 -17.16 2.42
CA ALA A 281 14.37 -17.09 1.85
C ALA A 281 13.22 -17.02 2.87
N SER A 282 12.72 -15.80 3.05
CA SER A 282 11.41 -15.58 3.65
C SER A 282 10.38 -16.52 3.02
N ALA A 283 9.35 -16.95 3.76
CA ALA A 283 8.25 -17.75 3.20
C ALA A 283 7.66 -17.13 1.92
N ASN A 284 7.81 -15.82 1.74
CA ASN A 284 7.41 -15.05 0.57
C ASN A 284 8.28 -15.29 -0.68
N GLU A 285 9.53 -15.73 -0.53
CA GLU A 285 10.43 -16.03 -1.65
C GLU A 285 10.20 -17.43 -2.20
N TYR A 286 9.75 -18.39 -1.38
CA TYR A 286 9.35 -19.74 -1.84
C TYR A 286 7.89 -19.81 -2.30
N THR A 287 7.02 -18.93 -1.81
CA THR A 287 5.61 -18.88 -2.23
C THR A 287 5.51 -18.28 -3.63
N ASN A 288 4.70 -18.89 -4.49
CA ASN A 288 4.59 -18.61 -5.94
C ASN A 288 5.79 -19.03 -6.80
N GLN A 289 6.76 -19.80 -6.28
CA GLN A 289 7.78 -20.39 -7.13
C GLN A 289 7.26 -21.62 -7.88
N GLU A 290 7.73 -21.77 -9.10
CA GLU A 290 7.50 -22.95 -9.92
C GLU A 290 8.44 -24.09 -9.52
N VAL A 291 7.89 -25.29 -9.45
CA VAL A 291 8.62 -26.51 -9.10
C VAL A 291 8.76 -27.36 -10.35
N TYR A 292 9.98 -27.81 -10.60
CA TYR A 292 10.35 -28.61 -11.76
C TYR A 292 10.77 -30.02 -11.34
N ASN A 293 10.73 -30.97 -12.27
CA ASN A 293 11.37 -32.26 -12.07
C ASN A 293 12.83 -32.25 -12.56
N THR A 294 13.53 -33.36 -12.34
CA THR A 294 14.92 -33.58 -12.80
C THR A 294 15.06 -33.56 -14.32
N SER A 295 13.97 -33.76 -15.05
CA SER A 295 13.90 -33.66 -16.52
C SER A 295 13.58 -32.24 -17.02
N GLY A 296 13.39 -31.27 -16.11
CA GLY A 296 13.07 -29.89 -16.45
C GLY A 296 11.57 -29.62 -16.75
N GLU A 297 10.70 -30.57 -16.48
CA GLU A 297 9.25 -30.40 -16.64
C GLU A 297 8.64 -29.68 -15.45
N ASN A 298 7.73 -28.74 -15.69
CA ASN A 298 7.01 -28.03 -14.64
C ASN A 298 5.96 -28.95 -13.99
N LEU A 299 6.08 -29.12 -12.67
CA LEU A 299 5.19 -29.91 -11.84
C LEU A 299 4.06 -29.05 -11.24
N GLY A 300 4.31 -27.77 -10.95
CA GLY A 300 3.30 -26.87 -10.39
C GLY A 300 3.90 -25.66 -9.68
N THR A 301 3.09 -25.01 -8.83
CA THR A 301 3.48 -23.80 -8.08
C THR A 301 3.31 -23.98 -6.58
N ILE A 302 4.29 -23.55 -5.79
CA ILE A 302 4.18 -23.55 -4.32
C ILE A 302 3.16 -22.49 -3.89
N ARG A 303 2.10 -22.89 -3.18
CA ARG A 303 1.08 -21.98 -2.63
C ARG A 303 1.36 -21.59 -1.19
N ASP A 304 1.95 -22.49 -0.42
CA ASP A 304 2.06 -22.35 1.02
C ASP A 304 3.19 -23.26 1.58
N LEU A 305 3.68 -22.95 2.77
CA LEU A 305 4.71 -23.73 3.46
C LEU A 305 4.24 -24.05 4.88
N LEU A 306 4.11 -25.35 5.17
CA LEU A 306 3.76 -25.84 6.48
C LEU A 306 4.99 -25.82 7.39
N ILE A 307 4.92 -25.03 8.45
CA ILE A 307 5.98 -24.92 9.45
C ILE A 307 5.64 -25.83 10.63
N GLY A 308 6.61 -26.65 11.03
CA GLY A 308 6.52 -27.54 12.18
C GLY A 308 6.58 -26.79 13.52
N PRO A 309 6.28 -27.47 14.64
CA PRO A 309 6.34 -26.88 15.99
C PRO A 309 7.75 -26.42 16.39
N ASP A 310 8.77 -26.91 15.71
CA ASP A 310 10.19 -26.57 15.86
C ASP A 310 10.59 -25.32 15.06
N GLY A 311 9.65 -24.69 14.35
CA GLY A 311 9.89 -23.50 13.53
C GLY A 311 10.53 -23.80 12.18
N LYS A 312 10.68 -25.08 11.79
CA LYS A 312 11.26 -25.47 10.50
C LYS A 312 10.18 -25.79 9.46
N ALA A 313 10.51 -25.59 8.19
CA ALA A 313 9.64 -26.01 7.09
C ALA A 313 9.51 -27.54 7.07
N ALA A 314 8.30 -28.04 7.33
CA ALA A 314 8.00 -29.46 7.34
C ALA A 314 7.57 -29.94 5.94
N ALA A 315 6.72 -29.18 5.26
CA ALA A 315 6.23 -29.53 3.92
C ALA A 315 5.82 -28.29 3.12
N ALA A 316 6.00 -28.32 1.81
CA ALA A 316 5.48 -27.32 0.88
C ALA A 316 4.18 -27.82 0.25
N ILE A 317 3.18 -26.94 0.16
CA ILE A 317 1.93 -27.20 -0.56
C ILE A 317 2.12 -26.76 -2.00
N ILE A 318 2.07 -27.72 -2.93
CA ILE A 318 2.23 -27.50 -4.36
C ILE A 318 0.86 -27.64 -5.02
N ASN A 319 0.49 -26.64 -5.79
CA ASN A 319 -0.70 -26.65 -6.62
C ASN A 319 -0.36 -27.26 -7.99
N VAL A 320 -1.02 -28.37 -8.30
CA VAL A 320 -0.85 -29.13 -9.53
C VAL A 320 -2.13 -29.09 -10.35
N GLY A 321 -1.99 -28.69 -11.62
CA GLY A 321 -3.09 -28.63 -12.57
C GLY A 321 -3.59 -30.05 -12.92
N ARG A 322 -4.91 -30.27 -12.90
CA ARG A 322 -5.51 -31.54 -13.34
C ARG A 322 -5.60 -31.59 -14.87
N ILE A 323 -5.26 -32.73 -15.48
CA ILE A 323 -5.25 -32.88 -16.95
C ILE A 323 -6.66 -33.04 -17.58
N LEU A 324 -7.74 -33.15 -16.78
CA LEU A 324 -9.09 -33.48 -17.29
C LEU A 324 -10.19 -32.51 -16.84
N GLY A 325 -9.91 -31.21 -16.88
CA GLY A 325 -10.94 -30.18 -16.77
C GLY A 325 -11.23 -29.70 -15.34
N ILE A 326 -11.29 -28.37 -15.24
CA ILE A 326 -11.76 -27.50 -14.14
C ILE A 326 -11.38 -27.97 -12.73
N GLY A 327 -10.27 -27.45 -12.21
CA GLY A 327 -9.94 -27.50 -10.79
C GLY A 327 -8.47 -27.81 -10.53
N GLU A 328 -7.94 -27.15 -9.52
CA GLU A 328 -6.58 -27.30 -9.01
C GLU A 328 -6.55 -28.36 -7.91
N LYS A 329 -5.45 -29.10 -7.81
CA LYS A 329 -5.22 -30.07 -6.73
C LYS A 329 -4.00 -29.63 -5.94
N GLU A 330 -4.14 -29.56 -4.63
CA GLU A 330 -3.03 -29.28 -3.73
C GLU A 330 -2.44 -30.60 -3.23
N ILE A 331 -1.11 -30.73 -3.29
CA ILE A 331 -0.37 -31.84 -2.70
C ILE A 331 0.64 -31.29 -1.70
N ALA A 332 0.93 -32.05 -0.64
CA ALA A 332 1.98 -31.69 0.31
C ALA A 332 3.23 -32.53 0.04
N VAL A 333 4.35 -31.85 -0.23
CA VAL A 333 5.65 -32.48 -0.46
C VAL A 333 6.58 -32.10 0.70
N PRO A 334 7.29 -33.06 1.32
CA PRO A 334 8.27 -32.75 2.37
C PRO A 334 9.29 -31.72 1.87
N PHE A 335 9.56 -30.68 2.67
CA PHE A 335 10.49 -29.63 2.24
C PHE A 335 11.89 -30.18 1.99
N SER A 336 12.29 -31.23 2.71
CA SER A 336 13.54 -31.97 2.51
C SER A 336 13.68 -32.62 1.13
N ALA A 337 12.58 -32.85 0.41
CA ALA A 337 12.59 -33.41 -0.94
C ALA A 337 12.76 -32.33 -2.04
N ILE A 338 12.66 -31.05 -1.69
CA ILE A 338 12.82 -29.93 -2.60
C ILE A 338 14.28 -29.49 -2.59
N ARG A 339 14.92 -29.51 -3.76
CA ARG A 339 16.29 -29.04 -3.95
C ARG A 339 16.30 -27.73 -4.72
N SER A 340 17.17 -26.81 -4.34
CA SER A 340 17.44 -25.62 -5.15
C SER A 340 18.63 -25.89 -6.07
N GLU A 341 18.38 -25.84 -7.37
CA GLU A 341 19.42 -25.99 -8.39
C GLU A 341 19.69 -24.65 -9.08
N LYS A 342 20.95 -24.41 -9.45
CA LYS A 342 21.32 -23.25 -10.25
C LYS A 342 20.98 -23.54 -11.72
N TYR A 343 20.16 -22.68 -12.31
CA TYR A 343 19.74 -22.75 -13.71
C TYR A 343 20.03 -21.39 -14.37
N GLY A 344 21.16 -21.31 -15.08
CA GLY A 344 21.67 -20.04 -15.62
C GLY A 344 22.04 -19.06 -14.51
N ASP A 345 21.45 -17.85 -14.56
CA ASP A 345 21.59 -16.79 -13.55
C ASP A 345 20.49 -16.86 -12.46
N SER A 346 19.63 -17.87 -12.51
CA SER A 346 18.49 -18.03 -11.60
C SER A 346 18.57 -19.33 -10.80
N ARG A 347 17.85 -19.41 -9.68
CA ARG A 347 17.65 -20.65 -8.92
C ARG A 347 16.29 -21.23 -9.27
N ARG A 348 16.23 -22.54 -9.51
CA ARG A 348 14.98 -23.28 -9.71
C ARG A 348 14.80 -24.29 -8.58
N LEU A 349 13.56 -24.55 -8.22
CA LEU A 349 13.21 -25.62 -7.28
C LEU A 349 12.97 -26.90 -8.06
N VAL A 350 13.66 -27.97 -7.67
CA VAL A 350 13.62 -29.28 -8.31
C VAL A 350 13.20 -30.34 -7.31
N VAL A 351 12.23 -31.17 -7.72
CA VAL A 351 11.77 -32.34 -6.97
C VAL A 351 12.01 -33.59 -7.81
N ASP A 352 12.44 -34.66 -7.15
CA ASP A 352 12.64 -35.95 -7.80
C ASP A 352 11.31 -36.73 -7.89
N ALA A 353 10.39 -36.20 -8.70
CA ALA A 353 9.07 -36.80 -8.92
C ALA A 353 8.60 -36.56 -10.36
N THR A 354 7.90 -37.53 -10.94
CA THR A 354 7.27 -37.36 -12.26
C THR A 354 5.94 -36.64 -12.15
N LYS A 355 5.49 -36.04 -13.26
CA LYS A 355 4.22 -35.32 -13.31
C LYS A 355 3.03 -36.24 -13.02
N GLU A 356 3.10 -37.49 -13.45
CA GLU A 356 2.10 -38.53 -13.21
C GLU A 356 2.04 -38.90 -11.73
N ALA A 357 3.20 -39.06 -11.08
CA ALA A 357 3.28 -39.37 -9.65
C ALA A 357 2.69 -38.24 -8.79
N VAL A 358 3.00 -37.00 -9.15
CA VAL A 358 2.48 -35.78 -8.50
C VAL A 358 0.96 -35.66 -8.66
N GLN A 359 0.41 -36.09 -9.79
CA GLN A 359 -1.04 -36.09 -10.02
C GLN A 359 -1.76 -37.26 -9.33
N ALA A 360 -1.12 -38.43 -9.26
CA ALA A 360 -1.64 -39.59 -8.55
C ALA A 360 -1.56 -39.44 -7.01
N ALA A 361 -0.71 -38.53 -6.51
CA ALA A 361 -0.54 -38.28 -5.09
C ALA A 361 -1.86 -37.90 -4.38
N PRO A 362 -2.08 -38.23 -3.11
CA PRO A 362 -3.28 -37.83 -2.38
C PRO A 362 -3.45 -36.31 -2.32
N THR A 363 -4.69 -35.81 -2.43
CA THR A 363 -4.97 -34.38 -2.22
C THR A 363 -4.71 -34.02 -0.75
N PHE A 364 -4.01 -32.92 -0.52
CA PHE A 364 -3.81 -32.37 0.81
C PHE A 364 -5.13 -31.78 1.33
N ALA A 365 -5.65 -32.34 2.43
CA ALA A 365 -6.82 -31.81 3.12
C ALA A 365 -6.37 -30.91 4.27
N ARG A 366 -6.56 -29.59 4.16
CA ARG A 366 -6.43 -28.68 5.30
C ARG A 366 -7.49 -29.08 6.33
N ARG A 367 -7.06 -29.45 7.55
CA ARG A 367 -7.99 -29.63 8.68
C ARG A 367 -8.69 -28.28 8.89
N LYS A 368 -10.00 -28.21 8.63
CA LYS A 368 -10.80 -27.02 8.95
C LYS A 368 -10.68 -26.78 10.45
N GLN A 369 -10.15 -25.61 10.82
CA GLN A 369 -10.24 -25.11 12.19
C GLN A 369 -11.58 -24.41 12.40
#